data_AF-A0A1G7KPC8-F1
#
_entry.id   AF-A0A1G7KPC8-F1
#
_cell.length_a   1.000
_cell.length_b   1.000
_cell.length_c   1.000
_cell.angle_alpha   90.00
_cell.angle_beta   90.00
_cell.angle_gamma   90.00
#
_symmetry.space_group_name_H-M   'P 1'
#
loop_
_entity.id
_entity.type
_entity.pdbx_description
1 polymer ?
#
loop_
_entity_poly.entity_id
_entity_poly.type
_entity_poly.pdbx_seq_one_letter_code
_entity_poly.pdbx_strand_id
1 'polypeptide(L)'
;MIAGPGLGRAAAEAELARLREQIALETARLALLRKDPGTFATDAQTATDAAPPAVALLRDERAALGRRLAAERVAGAQSAARLEAEIAELRGRRDRDLVHQAALAGRLKLHAEAEAKHRAEIARLAQAEDAARQARQVAAAELQRMEAALVTLRREHDGLDTEVAAQAARLETLSAALDTGERMRSELQSELASLAPAVERARRDLATTGRQAALVASGRDRVVQEVDRQAATLRRLQQEIETANARRSTLDAEIALLGDRLGEAERTVADGAARRRAAEAELATLTARMQADIRAARVERAALGDDTQAVAMRLRALEAEAGRAVSRLERLAAGAAQAEAEAEEARAARDRATLKRDEAETALAVIRKRMQEEVAETLRRNAVVTAQLMANADRLVALRAAVAAQSAAAAAPAPSADPAAPDLSPAAPAAAPASRAAAPVPEPESVPDRIDAALDAAPGLAAAGSEARAGLAARLRAGVCPADALREALGAVNRQTLVSLIRDLGPCEGGAAQ
;
A
#
# COMPACT_ATOMS: atom_id res chain seq x y z
N MET A 1 -105.43 -71.60 -42.56
CA MET A 1 -106.84 -71.42 -42.97
C MET A 1 -107.18 -72.44 -44.04
N ILE A 2 -107.95 -73.49 -43.71
CA ILE A 2 -108.77 -74.27 -44.65
C ILE A 2 -110.08 -74.57 -43.89
N ALA A 3 -111.24 -74.44 -44.55
CA ALA A 3 -112.55 -74.65 -43.93
C ALA A 3 -113.02 -76.11 -44.05
N GLY A 4 -113.88 -76.55 -43.12
CA GLY A 4 -114.39 -77.93 -43.07
C GLY A 4 -115.69 -78.18 -43.86
N PRO A 5 -116.04 -79.45 -44.15
CA PRO A 5 -117.24 -79.81 -44.91
C PRO A 5 -118.47 -80.04 -44.00
N GLY A 6 -119.36 -79.06 -43.93
CA GLY A 6 -120.58 -79.11 -43.07
C GLY A 6 -121.87 -79.63 -43.72
N LEU A 7 -121.82 -80.15 -44.95
CA LEU A 7 -123.02 -80.31 -45.81
C LEU A 7 -123.80 -81.62 -45.67
N GLY A 8 -123.31 -82.62 -44.92
CA GLY A 8 -123.90 -83.97 -44.93
C GLY A 8 -125.26 -84.12 -44.23
N ARG A 9 -125.63 -83.23 -43.31
CA ARG A 9 -126.77 -83.47 -42.39
C ARG A 9 -128.15 -83.20 -43.03
N ALA A 10 -128.28 -82.09 -43.77
CA ALA A 10 -129.55 -81.69 -44.39
C ALA A 10 -130.01 -82.66 -45.49
N ALA A 11 -129.09 -83.28 -46.23
CA ALA A 11 -129.42 -84.28 -47.24
C ALA A 11 -130.02 -85.55 -46.63
N ALA A 12 -129.43 -86.05 -45.53
CA ALA A 12 -129.90 -87.24 -44.83
C ALA A 12 -131.29 -87.07 -44.21
N GLU A 13 -131.61 -85.88 -43.69
CA GLU A 13 -132.93 -85.58 -43.10
C GLU A 13 -134.04 -85.52 -44.17
N ALA A 14 -133.74 -85.01 -45.37
CA ALA A 14 -134.69 -85.00 -46.50
C ALA A 14 -135.02 -86.41 -47.03
N GLU A 15 -134.03 -87.30 -47.08
CA GLU A 15 -134.21 -88.69 -47.54
C GLU A 15 -134.99 -89.54 -46.51
N LEU A 16 -134.76 -89.30 -45.22
CA LEU A 16 -135.53 -89.93 -44.14
C LEU A 16 -137.02 -89.56 -44.15
N ALA A 17 -137.36 -88.35 -44.61
CA ALA A 17 -138.75 -87.91 -44.75
C ALA A 17 -139.50 -88.70 -45.84
N ARG A 18 -138.89 -88.85 -47.03
CA ARG A 18 -139.46 -89.63 -48.16
C ARG A 18 -139.79 -91.08 -47.78
N LEU A 19 -138.87 -91.73 -47.06
CA LEU A 19 -139.05 -93.13 -46.66
C LEU A 19 -140.24 -93.33 -45.69
N ARG A 20 -140.57 -92.33 -44.86
CA ARG A 20 -141.72 -92.39 -43.94
C ARG A 20 -143.06 -92.30 -44.67
N GLU A 21 -143.14 -91.45 -45.69
CA GLU A 21 -144.33 -91.29 -46.53
C GLU A 21 -144.63 -92.57 -47.34
N GLN A 22 -143.59 -93.21 -47.88
CA GLN A 22 -143.71 -94.45 -48.65
C GLN A 22 -144.20 -95.65 -47.80
N ILE A 23 -143.81 -95.72 -46.52
CA ILE A 23 -144.27 -96.77 -45.59
C ILE A 23 -145.75 -96.60 -45.22
N ALA A 24 -146.24 -95.36 -45.09
CA ALA A 24 -147.65 -95.10 -44.79
C ALA A 24 -148.60 -95.60 -45.89
N LEU A 25 -148.20 -95.45 -47.17
CA LEU A 25 -148.97 -95.86 -48.33
C LEU A 25 -149.15 -97.38 -48.45
N GLU A 26 -148.09 -98.17 -48.26
CA GLU A 26 -148.19 -99.64 -48.31
C GLU A 26 -148.92 -100.22 -47.08
N THR A 27 -148.79 -99.59 -45.90
CA THR A 27 -149.50 -100.02 -44.69
C THR A 27 -151.03 -99.95 -44.86
N ALA A 28 -151.55 -98.94 -45.58
CA ALA A 28 -152.97 -98.83 -45.91
C ALA A 28 -153.46 -99.91 -46.89
N ARG A 29 -152.56 -100.48 -47.71
CA ARG A 29 -152.90 -101.39 -48.81
C ARG A 29 -153.19 -102.82 -48.36
N LEU A 30 -152.58 -103.26 -47.25
CA LEU A 30 -152.75 -104.61 -46.70
C LEU A 30 -154.01 -104.78 -45.82
N ALA A 31 -154.68 -103.69 -45.45
CA ALA A 31 -155.88 -103.73 -44.59
C ALA A 31 -157.18 -104.19 -45.29
N LEU A 32 -157.17 -104.36 -46.62
CA LEU A 32 -158.38 -104.53 -47.44
C LEU A 32 -158.68 -105.98 -47.90
N LEU A 33 -157.86 -106.97 -47.54
CA LEU A 33 -157.86 -108.29 -48.19
C LEU A 33 -158.01 -109.51 -47.26
N ARG A 34 -158.67 -109.37 -46.09
CA ARG A 34 -159.13 -110.54 -45.32
C ARG A 34 -160.51 -110.35 -44.71
N LYS A 35 -161.46 -111.16 -45.19
CA LYS A 35 -162.85 -111.22 -44.74
C LYS A 35 -163.26 -112.69 -44.68
N ASP A 36 -163.34 -113.22 -43.46
CA ASP A 36 -163.95 -114.52 -43.11
C ASP A 36 -165.49 -114.48 -43.37
N PRO A 37 -166.26 -115.60 -43.46
CA PRO A 37 -166.35 -116.67 -42.45
C PRO A 37 -166.62 -118.11 -43.00
N GLY A 38 -167.09 -119.02 -42.12
CA GLY A 38 -167.48 -120.42 -42.40
C GLY A 38 -168.86 -120.57 -43.09
N THR A 39 -169.68 -121.62 -42.85
CA THR A 39 -169.66 -122.74 -41.86
C THR A 39 -170.74 -123.79 -42.26
N PHE A 40 -170.94 -124.88 -41.47
CA PHE A 40 -172.10 -125.83 -41.51
C PHE A 40 -172.19 -126.78 -42.74
N ALA A 41 -172.99 -127.88 -42.77
CA ALA A 41 -173.46 -128.84 -41.75
C ALA A 41 -174.09 -130.09 -42.45
N THR A 42 -174.84 -130.93 -41.73
CA THR A 42 -175.28 -132.30 -42.08
C THR A 42 -176.79 -132.48 -42.36
N ASP A 43 -177.16 -133.72 -42.75
CA ASP A 43 -178.42 -134.45 -42.44
C ASP A 43 -179.61 -134.63 -43.44
N ALA A 44 -179.82 -135.92 -43.80
CA ALA A 44 -181.02 -136.77 -43.56
C ALA A 44 -182.28 -136.87 -44.49
N GLN A 45 -182.62 -138.13 -44.81
CA GLN A 45 -183.98 -138.80 -44.81
C GLN A 45 -185.03 -138.41 -45.91
N THR A 46 -186.12 -139.15 -46.25
CA THR A 46 -186.82 -140.36 -45.70
C THR A 46 -187.75 -141.10 -46.75
N ALA A 47 -188.15 -142.37 -46.47
CA ALA A 47 -189.47 -143.04 -46.76
C ALA A 47 -189.96 -143.33 -48.22
N THR A 48 -191.15 -143.94 -48.51
CA THR A 48 -191.71 -145.32 -48.25
C THR A 48 -192.90 -145.69 -49.21
N ASP A 49 -193.05 -146.98 -49.58
CA ASP A 49 -194.26 -147.76 -50.02
C ASP A 49 -195.13 -147.27 -51.24
N ALA A 50 -196.02 -148.03 -51.94
CA ALA A 50 -196.61 -149.39 -51.81
C ALA A 50 -196.89 -150.11 -53.19
N ALA A 51 -197.72 -151.18 -53.22
CA ALA A 51 -197.96 -152.15 -54.35
C ALA A 51 -199.18 -151.79 -55.29
N PRO A 52 -199.69 -152.60 -56.29
CA PRO A 52 -199.46 -154.01 -56.66
C PRO A 52 -199.19 -154.32 -58.20
N PRO A 53 -199.89 -155.19 -59.00
CA PRO A 53 -199.19 -156.34 -59.66
C PRO A 53 -199.36 -156.54 -61.20
N ALA A 54 -198.31 -157.01 -61.92
CA ALA A 54 -198.41 -157.73 -63.22
C ALA A 54 -197.11 -158.45 -63.70
N VAL A 55 -196.87 -159.67 -63.21
CA VAL A 55 -196.17 -160.84 -63.83
C VAL A 55 -195.19 -160.64 -65.04
N ALA A 56 -193.88 -160.77 -64.73
CA ALA A 56 -192.87 -161.63 -65.40
C ALA A 56 -192.03 -161.25 -66.66
N LEU A 57 -192.12 -160.06 -67.29
CA LEU A 57 -191.24 -159.74 -68.46
C LEU A 57 -190.07 -158.76 -68.21
N LEU A 58 -189.93 -158.17 -67.02
CA LEU A 58 -188.96 -157.09 -66.73
C LEU A 58 -187.77 -157.51 -65.82
N ARG A 59 -187.39 -158.79 -65.78
CA ARG A 59 -186.30 -159.27 -64.90
C ARG A 59 -184.89 -159.09 -65.45
N ASP A 60 -184.70 -159.19 -66.75
CA ASP A 60 -183.35 -159.33 -67.32
C ASP A 60 -182.62 -157.99 -67.53
N GLU A 61 -183.32 -156.92 -67.91
CA GLU A 61 -182.70 -155.60 -68.12
C GLU A 61 -182.14 -154.99 -66.82
N ARG A 62 -182.84 -155.16 -65.70
CA ARG A 62 -182.40 -154.64 -64.39
C ARG A 62 -181.09 -155.31 -63.92
N ALA A 63 -180.85 -156.56 -64.33
CA ALA A 63 -179.60 -157.27 -64.08
C ALA A 63 -178.44 -156.82 -64.99
N ALA A 64 -178.70 -156.15 -66.11
CA ALA A 64 -177.67 -155.56 -66.96
C ALA A 64 -177.17 -154.22 -66.37
N LEU A 65 -178.09 -153.31 -66.03
CA LEU A 65 -177.75 -151.98 -65.51
C LEU A 65 -176.98 -152.03 -64.17
N GLY A 66 -177.35 -152.93 -63.26
CA GLY A 66 -176.65 -153.09 -61.98
C GLY A 66 -175.16 -153.47 -62.12
N ARG A 67 -174.78 -154.18 -63.20
CA ARG A 67 -173.39 -154.58 -63.44
C ARG A 67 -172.52 -153.46 -64.00
N ARG A 68 -173.08 -152.52 -64.80
CA ARG A 68 -172.35 -151.32 -65.25
C ARG A 68 -172.02 -150.38 -64.09
N LEU A 69 -173.01 -150.03 -63.28
CA LEU A 69 -172.83 -149.14 -62.12
C LEU A 69 -171.84 -149.68 -61.07
N ALA A 70 -171.72 -151.01 -60.93
CA ALA A 70 -170.69 -151.62 -60.10
C ALA A 70 -169.28 -151.44 -60.67
N ALA A 71 -169.10 -151.66 -61.98
CA ALA A 71 -167.81 -151.51 -62.66
C ALA A 71 -167.31 -150.05 -62.65
N GLU A 72 -168.20 -149.08 -62.91
CA GLU A 72 -167.86 -147.65 -62.88
C GLU A 72 -167.42 -147.17 -61.50
N ARG A 73 -168.04 -147.67 -60.42
CA ARG A 73 -167.63 -147.37 -59.03
C ARG A 73 -166.25 -147.94 -58.70
N VAL A 74 -165.93 -149.15 -59.17
CA VAL A 74 -164.60 -149.76 -59.00
C VAL A 74 -163.54 -148.98 -59.80
N ALA A 75 -163.84 -148.58 -61.04
CA ALA A 75 -162.95 -147.75 -61.85
C ALA A 75 -162.70 -146.38 -61.19
N GLY A 76 -163.75 -145.73 -60.69
CA GLY A 76 -163.65 -144.46 -59.95
C GLY A 76 -162.77 -144.58 -58.70
N ALA A 77 -162.99 -145.62 -57.88
CA ALA A 77 -162.17 -145.88 -56.69
C ALA A 77 -160.70 -146.15 -57.05
N GLN A 78 -160.42 -146.87 -58.14
CA GLN A 78 -159.06 -147.10 -58.63
C GLN A 78 -158.40 -145.83 -59.17
N SER A 79 -159.15 -144.93 -59.82
CA SER A 79 -158.61 -143.61 -60.22
C SER A 79 -158.35 -142.70 -59.02
N ALA A 80 -159.21 -142.72 -58.00
CA ALA A 80 -159.02 -141.96 -56.78
C ALA A 80 -157.76 -142.44 -56.03
N ALA A 81 -157.61 -143.74 -55.82
CA ALA A 81 -156.42 -144.31 -55.15
C ALA A 81 -155.11 -144.03 -55.92
N ARG A 82 -155.14 -143.99 -57.26
CA ARG A 82 -153.98 -143.57 -58.07
C ARG A 82 -153.65 -142.09 -57.87
N LEU A 83 -154.65 -141.21 -57.91
CA LEU A 83 -154.46 -139.78 -57.69
C LEU A 83 -154.00 -139.49 -56.24
N GLU A 84 -154.50 -140.21 -55.24
CA GLU A 84 -154.03 -140.10 -53.85
C GLU A 84 -152.57 -140.55 -53.69
N ALA A 85 -152.17 -141.64 -54.36
CA ALA A 85 -150.78 -142.08 -54.40
C ALA A 85 -149.87 -141.07 -55.12
N GLU A 86 -150.31 -140.51 -56.25
CA GLU A 86 -149.58 -139.49 -57.00
C GLU A 86 -149.47 -138.17 -56.20
N ILE A 87 -150.54 -137.74 -55.52
CA ILE A 87 -150.53 -136.60 -54.60
C ILE A 87 -149.59 -136.86 -53.42
N ALA A 88 -149.55 -138.08 -52.88
CA ALA A 88 -148.60 -138.45 -51.82
C ALA A 88 -147.15 -138.44 -52.32
N GLU A 89 -146.89 -138.93 -53.54
CA GLU A 89 -145.55 -138.88 -54.13
C GLU A 89 -145.12 -137.45 -54.44
N LEU A 90 -146.00 -136.61 -55.00
CA LEU A 90 -145.73 -135.20 -55.29
C LEU A 90 -145.49 -134.38 -54.01
N ARG A 91 -146.23 -134.66 -52.93
CA ARG A 91 -145.92 -134.11 -51.59
C ARG A 91 -144.54 -134.58 -51.13
N GLY A 92 -144.25 -135.88 -51.21
CA GLY A 92 -142.95 -136.45 -50.86
C GLY A 92 -141.78 -135.95 -51.74
N ARG A 93 -142.02 -135.55 -52.98
CA ARG A 93 -141.03 -134.83 -53.83
C ARG A 93 -140.85 -133.40 -53.34
N ARG A 94 -141.92 -132.61 -53.29
CA ARG A 94 -141.90 -131.21 -52.82
C ARG A 94 -141.24 -131.06 -51.45
N ASP A 95 -141.52 -131.96 -50.52
CA ASP A 95 -141.00 -131.86 -49.15
C ASP A 95 -139.51 -132.26 -49.10
N ARG A 96 -139.04 -133.14 -49.99
CA ARG A 96 -137.59 -133.37 -50.24
C ARG A 96 -136.93 -132.15 -50.90
N ASP A 97 -137.60 -131.51 -51.86
CA ASP A 97 -137.09 -130.31 -52.53
C ASP A 97 -136.99 -129.12 -51.56
N LEU A 98 -137.96 -128.96 -50.64
CA LEU A 98 -137.92 -127.96 -49.57
C LEU A 98 -136.77 -128.23 -48.58
N VAL A 99 -136.53 -129.48 -48.20
CA VAL A 99 -135.35 -129.87 -47.39
C VAL A 99 -134.05 -129.59 -48.16
N HIS A 100 -134.00 -129.86 -49.46
CA HIS A 100 -132.82 -129.57 -50.29
C HIS A 100 -132.57 -128.06 -50.45
N GLN A 101 -133.63 -127.26 -50.64
CA GLN A 101 -133.58 -125.80 -50.68
C GLN A 101 -133.14 -125.22 -49.33
N ALA A 102 -133.63 -125.74 -48.20
CA ALA A 102 -133.16 -125.35 -46.88
C ALA A 102 -131.67 -125.69 -46.66
N ALA A 103 -131.21 -126.85 -47.12
CA ALA A 103 -129.81 -127.26 -47.08
C ALA A 103 -128.91 -126.47 -48.05
N LEU A 104 -129.45 -125.96 -49.17
CA LEU A 104 -128.77 -125.01 -50.05
C LEU A 104 -128.69 -123.62 -49.41
N ALA A 105 -129.78 -123.10 -48.86
CA ALA A 105 -129.82 -121.82 -48.16
C ALA A 105 -128.87 -121.79 -46.95
N GLY A 106 -128.81 -122.89 -46.18
CA GLY A 106 -127.85 -123.06 -45.08
C GLY A 106 -126.39 -123.02 -45.57
N ARG A 107 -126.07 -123.71 -46.67
CA ARG A 107 -124.73 -123.67 -47.28
C ARG A 107 -124.39 -122.27 -47.83
N LEU A 108 -125.32 -121.61 -48.51
CA LEU A 108 -125.14 -120.24 -49.01
C LEU A 108 -124.94 -119.24 -47.86
N LYS A 109 -125.64 -119.39 -46.74
CA LYS A 109 -125.43 -118.58 -45.53
C LYS A 109 -124.03 -118.79 -44.96
N LEU A 110 -123.56 -120.04 -44.84
CA LEU A 110 -122.20 -120.35 -44.40
C LEU A 110 -121.13 -119.82 -45.35
N HIS A 111 -121.35 -119.87 -46.67
CA HIS A 111 -120.47 -119.24 -47.65
C HIS A 111 -120.44 -117.72 -47.53
N ALA A 112 -121.60 -117.07 -47.34
CA ALA A 112 -121.66 -115.62 -47.13
C ALA A 112 -120.99 -115.19 -45.81
N GLU A 113 -121.12 -115.97 -44.74
CA GLU A 113 -120.42 -115.75 -43.47
C GLU A 113 -118.91 -115.96 -43.61
N ALA A 114 -118.47 -116.96 -44.37
CA ALA A 114 -117.05 -117.18 -44.68
C ALA A 114 -116.47 -116.06 -45.56
N GLU A 115 -117.19 -115.61 -46.60
CA GLU A 115 -116.80 -114.47 -47.42
C GLU A 115 -116.73 -113.18 -46.61
N ALA A 116 -117.70 -112.91 -45.73
CA ALA A 116 -117.67 -111.75 -44.85
C ALA A 116 -116.46 -111.78 -43.91
N LYS A 117 -116.13 -112.97 -43.36
CA LYS A 117 -114.93 -113.19 -42.56
C LYS A 117 -113.64 -112.94 -43.35
N HIS A 118 -113.52 -113.49 -44.56
CA HIS A 118 -112.32 -113.29 -45.40
C HIS A 118 -112.19 -111.86 -45.91
N ARG A 119 -113.28 -111.17 -46.24
CA ARG A 119 -113.26 -109.73 -46.58
C ARG A 119 -112.79 -108.88 -45.39
N ALA A 120 -113.24 -109.20 -44.16
CA ALA A 120 -112.77 -108.54 -42.94
C ALA A 120 -111.30 -108.87 -42.61
N GLU A 121 -110.84 -110.07 -42.91
CA GLU A 121 -109.46 -110.52 -42.77
C GLU A 121 -108.53 -109.80 -43.77
N ILE A 122 -108.91 -109.73 -45.04
CA ILE A 122 -108.21 -108.96 -46.08
C ILE A 122 -108.15 -107.46 -45.70
N ALA A 123 -109.25 -106.88 -45.20
CA ALA A 123 -109.26 -105.50 -44.75
C ALA A 123 -108.30 -105.24 -43.57
N ARG A 124 -108.22 -106.18 -42.61
CA ARG A 124 -107.23 -106.11 -41.51
C ARG A 124 -105.79 -106.25 -41.99
N LEU A 125 -105.53 -107.14 -42.95
CA LEU A 125 -104.21 -107.32 -43.55
C LEU A 125 -103.77 -106.09 -44.35
N ALA A 126 -104.66 -105.47 -45.11
CA ALA A 126 -104.40 -104.21 -45.80
C ALA A 126 -104.10 -103.06 -44.81
N GLN A 127 -104.90 -102.92 -43.74
CA GLN A 127 -104.63 -101.96 -42.66
C GLN A 127 -103.27 -102.21 -41.98
N ALA A 128 -102.89 -103.47 -41.76
CA ALA A 128 -101.60 -103.84 -41.21
C ALA A 128 -100.44 -103.55 -42.17
N GLU A 129 -100.63 -103.75 -43.49
CA GLU A 129 -99.60 -103.41 -44.48
C GLU A 129 -99.41 -101.89 -44.60
N ASP A 130 -100.49 -101.11 -44.64
CA ASP A 130 -100.40 -99.65 -44.69
C ASP A 130 -99.82 -99.07 -43.40
N ALA A 131 -100.14 -99.62 -42.23
CA ALA A 131 -99.46 -99.28 -40.97
C ALA A 131 -97.96 -99.63 -41.01
N ALA A 132 -97.58 -100.79 -41.57
CA ALA A 132 -96.17 -101.17 -41.74
C ALA A 132 -95.43 -100.29 -42.77
N ARG A 133 -96.11 -99.85 -43.84
CA ARG A 133 -95.58 -98.88 -44.82
C ARG A 133 -95.35 -97.53 -44.17
N GLN A 134 -96.31 -97.02 -43.38
CA GLN A 134 -96.16 -95.78 -42.62
C GLN A 134 -95.02 -95.87 -41.59
N ALA A 135 -94.93 -96.97 -40.83
CA ALA A 135 -93.84 -97.18 -39.88
C ALA A 135 -92.46 -97.21 -40.57
N ARG A 136 -92.35 -97.83 -41.76
CA ARG A 136 -91.13 -97.80 -42.58
C ARG A 136 -90.79 -96.40 -43.09
N GLN A 137 -91.79 -95.61 -43.48
CA GLN A 137 -91.59 -94.21 -43.90
C GLN A 137 -91.10 -93.33 -42.75
N VAL A 138 -91.65 -93.49 -41.55
CA VAL A 138 -91.18 -92.79 -40.34
C VAL A 138 -89.74 -93.19 -40.01
N ALA A 139 -89.44 -94.49 -39.94
CA ALA A 139 -88.09 -94.98 -39.66
C ALA A 139 -87.06 -94.54 -40.70
N ALA A 140 -87.43 -94.49 -41.99
CA ALA A 140 -86.56 -93.96 -43.05
C ALA A 140 -86.32 -92.45 -42.91
N ALA A 141 -87.32 -91.67 -42.52
CA ALA A 141 -87.17 -90.24 -42.25
C ALA A 141 -86.33 -89.97 -40.98
N GLU A 142 -86.40 -90.84 -39.97
CA GLU A 142 -85.56 -90.78 -38.78
C GLU A 142 -84.11 -91.15 -39.08
N LEU A 143 -83.87 -92.19 -39.90
CA LEU A 143 -82.54 -92.51 -40.43
C LEU A 143 -81.94 -91.34 -41.21
N GLN A 144 -82.68 -90.74 -42.15
CA GLN A 144 -82.21 -89.57 -42.91
C GLN A 144 -81.90 -88.36 -42.01
N ARG A 145 -82.66 -88.15 -40.92
CA ARG A 145 -82.35 -87.11 -39.92
C ARG A 145 -81.08 -87.43 -39.13
N MET A 146 -80.86 -88.69 -38.77
CA MET A 146 -79.63 -89.13 -38.08
C MET A 146 -78.41 -89.03 -39.00
N GLU A 147 -78.52 -89.43 -40.27
CA GLU A 147 -77.46 -89.26 -41.28
C GLU A 147 -77.12 -87.78 -41.48
N ALA A 148 -78.12 -86.92 -41.63
CA ALA A 148 -77.91 -85.47 -41.73
C ALA A 148 -77.26 -84.89 -40.46
N ALA A 149 -77.67 -85.33 -39.27
CA ALA A 149 -77.05 -84.92 -38.00
C ALA A 149 -75.58 -85.39 -37.91
N LEU A 150 -75.27 -86.62 -38.32
CA LEU A 150 -73.90 -87.15 -38.34
C LEU A 150 -73.01 -86.42 -39.37
N VAL A 151 -73.55 -85.99 -40.51
CA VAL A 151 -72.82 -85.17 -41.48
C VAL A 151 -72.54 -83.76 -40.93
N THR A 152 -73.48 -83.17 -40.19
CA THR A 152 -73.27 -81.89 -39.51
C THR A 152 -72.22 -82.02 -38.40
N LEU A 153 -72.37 -83.00 -37.49
CA LEU A 153 -71.41 -83.27 -36.41
C LEU A 153 -70.00 -83.58 -36.92
N ARG A 154 -69.86 -84.25 -38.06
CA ARG A 154 -68.55 -84.44 -38.72
C ARG A 154 -67.95 -83.12 -39.17
N ARG A 155 -68.71 -82.25 -39.85
CA ARG A 155 -68.22 -80.91 -40.26
C ARG A 155 -67.87 -80.02 -39.08
N GLU A 156 -68.60 -80.14 -37.97
CA GLU A 156 -68.28 -79.45 -36.71
C GLU A 156 -66.98 -79.98 -36.10
N HIS A 157 -66.77 -81.31 -36.11
CA HIS A 157 -65.51 -81.93 -35.66
C HIS A 157 -64.32 -81.60 -36.57
N ASP A 158 -64.47 -81.71 -37.89
CA ASP A 158 -63.47 -81.31 -38.89
C ASP A 158 -63.10 -79.84 -38.71
N GLY A 159 -64.10 -78.97 -38.45
CA GLY A 159 -63.90 -77.56 -38.14
C GLY A 159 -63.10 -77.35 -36.86
N LEU A 160 -63.51 -77.97 -35.75
CA LEU A 160 -62.80 -77.92 -34.47
C LEU A 160 -61.35 -78.41 -34.59
N ASP A 161 -61.08 -79.47 -35.35
CA ASP A 161 -59.72 -79.97 -35.58
C ASP A 161 -58.85 -78.95 -36.34
N THR A 162 -59.42 -78.23 -37.32
CA THR A 162 -58.72 -77.13 -38.00
C THR A 162 -58.49 -75.92 -37.08
N GLU A 163 -59.43 -75.61 -36.18
CA GLU A 163 -59.23 -74.56 -35.15
C GLU A 163 -58.15 -74.95 -34.15
N VAL A 164 -58.15 -76.19 -33.64
CA VAL A 164 -57.13 -76.71 -32.72
C VAL A 164 -55.74 -76.69 -33.39
N ALA A 165 -55.64 -77.12 -34.65
CA ALA A 165 -54.38 -77.04 -35.41
C ALA A 165 -53.91 -75.58 -35.59
N ALA A 166 -54.82 -74.64 -35.89
CA ALA A 166 -54.50 -73.22 -36.02
C ALA A 166 -54.07 -72.58 -34.68
N GLN A 167 -54.67 -72.98 -33.56
CA GLN A 167 -54.26 -72.51 -32.23
C GLN A 167 -52.93 -73.13 -31.79
N ALA A 168 -52.65 -74.40 -32.12
CA ALA A 168 -51.35 -75.03 -31.87
C ALA A 168 -50.21 -74.28 -32.61
N ALA A 169 -50.39 -73.99 -33.90
CA ALA A 169 -49.41 -73.21 -34.68
C ALA A 169 -49.21 -71.77 -34.13
N ARG A 170 -50.27 -71.14 -33.60
CA ARG A 170 -50.16 -69.85 -32.90
C ARG A 170 -49.36 -69.95 -31.60
N LEU A 171 -49.57 -71.00 -30.80
CA LEU A 171 -48.82 -71.22 -29.56
C LEU A 171 -47.34 -71.51 -29.84
N GLU A 172 -47.02 -72.28 -30.88
CA GLU A 172 -45.65 -72.52 -31.34
C GLU A 172 -44.98 -71.21 -31.79
N THR A 173 -45.69 -70.38 -32.57
CA THR A 173 -45.22 -69.04 -32.99
C THR A 173 -44.96 -68.12 -31.79
N LEU A 174 -45.84 -68.13 -30.79
CA LEU A 174 -45.67 -67.35 -29.55
C LEU A 174 -44.51 -67.87 -28.69
N SER A 175 -44.28 -69.18 -28.65
CA SER A 175 -43.13 -69.79 -27.96
C SER A 175 -41.81 -69.36 -28.61
N ALA A 176 -41.72 -69.41 -29.94
CA ALA A 176 -40.53 -68.97 -30.68
C ALA A 176 -40.26 -67.45 -30.50
N ALA A 177 -41.32 -66.64 -30.36
CA ALA A 177 -41.20 -65.22 -30.05
C ALA A 177 -40.69 -64.98 -28.61
N LEU A 178 -41.18 -65.76 -27.63
CA LEU A 178 -40.70 -65.72 -26.24
C LEU A 178 -39.22 -66.12 -26.13
N ASP A 179 -38.82 -67.24 -26.75
CA ASP A 179 -37.42 -67.68 -26.82
C ASP A 179 -36.50 -66.60 -27.38
N THR A 180 -36.96 -65.90 -28.42
CA THR A 180 -36.22 -64.80 -29.05
C THR A 180 -36.10 -63.59 -28.11
N GLY A 181 -37.18 -63.25 -27.41
CA GLY A 181 -37.17 -62.21 -26.37
C GLY A 181 -36.27 -62.55 -25.18
N GLU A 182 -36.20 -63.81 -24.76
CA GLU A 182 -35.31 -64.27 -23.69
C GLU A 182 -33.82 -64.20 -24.09
N ARG A 183 -33.49 -64.51 -25.35
CA ARG A 183 -32.15 -64.30 -25.92
C ARG A 183 -31.77 -62.83 -25.91
N MET A 184 -32.62 -61.95 -26.46
CA MET A 184 -32.40 -60.50 -26.45
C MET A 184 -32.25 -59.93 -25.03
N ARG A 185 -33.06 -60.41 -24.06
CA ARG A 185 -32.91 -60.03 -22.64
C ARG A 185 -31.55 -60.44 -22.08
N SER A 186 -31.07 -61.63 -22.43
CA SER A 186 -29.78 -62.16 -21.97
C SER A 186 -28.59 -61.42 -22.60
N GLU A 187 -28.71 -61.05 -23.88
CA GLU A 187 -27.74 -60.19 -24.59
C GLU A 187 -27.66 -58.80 -23.94
N LEU A 188 -28.80 -58.13 -23.73
CA LEU A 188 -28.86 -56.82 -23.05
C LEU A 188 -28.35 -56.88 -21.59
N GLN A 189 -28.57 -57.99 -20.88
CA GLN A 189 -27.99 -58.21 -19.55
C GLN A 189 -26.47 -58.38 -19.60
N SER A 190 -25.94 -59.06 -20.62
CA SER A 190 -24.50 -59.18 -20.87
C SER A 190 -23.87 -57.83 -21.21
N GLU A 191 -24.51 -57.02 -22.07
CA GLU A 191 -24.08 -55.66 -22.38
C GLU A 191 -24.03 -54.78 -21.13
N LEU A 192 -25.11 -54.76 -20.32
CA LEU A 192 -25.15 -54.04 -19.04
C LEU A 192 -24.04 -54.50 -18.07
N ALA A 193 -23.80 -55.80 -17.97
CA ALA A 193 -22.71 -56.35 -17.17
C ALA A 193 -21.32 -55.94 -17.69
N SER A 194 -21.15 -55.79 -19.01
CA SER A 194 -19.90 -55.32 -19.63
C SER A 194 -19.67 -53.81 -19.45
N LEU A 195 -20.75 -53.02 -19.36
CA LEU A 195 -20.70 -51.57 -19.17
C LEU A 195 -20.42 -51.18 -17.70
N ALA A 196 -20.89 -51.96 -16.73
CA ALA A 196 -20.63 -51.72 -15.30
C ALA A 196 -19.13 -51.50 -14.96
N PRO A 197 -18.17 -52.35 -15.38
CA PRO A 197 -16.74 -52.11 -15.13
C PRO A 197 -16.15 -50.98 -15.99
N ALA A 198 -16.84 -50.47 -17.01
CA ALA A 198 -16.46 -49.24 -17.70
C ALA A 198 -16.88 -47.99 -16.90
N VAL A 199 -18.12 -47.98 -16.38
CA VAL A 199 -18.61 -46.92 -15.47
C VAL A 199 -17.75 -46.84 -14.20
N GLU A 200 -17.39 -47.99 -13.60
CA GLU A 200 -16.50 -48.02 -12.43
C GLU A 200 -15.04 -47.67 -12.74
N ARG A 201 -14.60 -47.71 -14.00
CA ARG A 201 -13.31 -47.10 -14.40
C ARG A 201 -13.46 -45.58 -14.46
N ALA A 202 -14.43 -45.07 -15.22
CA ALA A 202 -14.70 -43.64 -15.34
C ALA A 202 -14.91 -42.94 -13.98
N ARG A 203 -15.57 -43.60 -13.01
CA ARG A 203 -15.69 -43.13 -11.62
C ARG A 203 -14.34 -43.01 -10.90
N ARG A 204 -13.47 -44.02 -11.03
CA ARG A 204 -12.10 -44.00 -10.45
C ARG A 204 -11.21 -42.96 -11.13
N ASP A 205 -11.33 -42.79 -12.45
CA ASP A 205 -10.59 -41.79 -13.21
C ASP A 205 -11.02 -40.38 -12.80
N LEU A 206 -12.32 -40.10 -12.71
CA LEU A 206 -12.87 -38.84 -12.21
C LEU A 206 -12.47 -38.53 -10.76
N ALA A 207 -12.47 -39.54 -9.88
CA ALA A 207 -11.97 -39.39 -8.51
C ALA A 207 -10.44 -39.17 -8.44
N THR A 208 -9.71 -39.50 -9.50
CA THR A 208 -8.25 -39.32 -9.58
C THR A 208 -7.88 -37.97 -10.19
N THR A 209 -8.57 -37.54 -11.24
CA THR A 209 -8.45 -36.16 -11.76
C THR A 209 -8.96 -35.13 -10.74
N GLY A 210 -10.01 -35.44 -9.97
CA GLY A 210 -10.45 -34.60 -8.83
C GLY A 210 -9.37 -34.44 -7.75
N ARG A 211 -8.65 -35.51 -7.41
CA ARG A 211 -7.49 -35.45 -6.48
C ARG A 211 -6.32 -34.68 -7.07
N GLN A 212 -6.04 -34.82 -8.37
CA GLN A 212 -5.03 -34.01 -9.07
C GLN A 212 -5.39 -32.53 -9.09
N ALA A 213 -6.66 -32.18 -9.35
CA ALA A 213 -7.15 -30.80 -9.31
C ALA A 213 -7.03 -30.18 -7.91
N ALA A 214 -7.36 -30.93 -6.86
CA ALA A 214 -7.16 -30.49 -5.47
C ALA A 214 -5.68 -30.27 -5.13
N LEU A 215 -4.77 -31.14 -5.60
CA LEU A 215 -3.33 -30.94 -5.45
C LEU A 215 -2.85 -29.68 -6.18
N VAL A 216 -3.28 -29.45 -7.43
CA VAL A 216 -2.95 -28.25 -8.21
C VAL A 216 -3.47 -26.98 -7.54
N ALA A 217 -4.69 -27.00 -7.00
CA ALA A 217 -5.23 -25.89 -6.21
C ALA A 217 -4.35 -25.60 -4.97
N SER A 218 -4.01 -26.63 -4.19
CA SER A 218 -3.13 -26.47 -3.02
C SER A 218 -1.71 -25.98 -3.39
N GLY A 219 -1.22 -26.33 -4.58
CA GLY A 219 0.04 -25.82 -5.13
C GLY A 219 -0.05 -24.34 -5.51
N ARG A 220 -1.13 -23.94 -6.19
CA ARG A 220 -1.45 -22.54 -6.48
C ARG A 220 -1.53 -21.71 -5.19
N ASP A 221 -2.24 -22.18 -4.18
CA ASP A 221 -2.42 -21.43 -2.92
C ASP A 221 -1.08 -21.21 -2.19
N ARG A 222 -0.18 -22.20 -2.22
CA ARG A 222 1.20 -22.05 -1.71
C ARG A 222 2.00 -21.02 -2.51
N VAL A 223 1.88 -21.01 -3.84
CA VAL A 223 2.54 -20.03 -4.71
C VAL A 223 2.00 -18.61 -4.45
N VAL A 224 0.68 -18.44 -4.28
CA VAL A 224 0.07 -17.16 -3.92
C VAL A 224 0.60 -16.66 -2.57
N GLN A 225 0.58 -17.51 -1.53
CA GLN A 225 1.14 -17.15 -0.22
C GLN A 225 2.63 -16.76 -0.29
N GLU A 226 3.40 -17.40 -1.16
CA GLU A 226 4.82 -17.09 -1.31
C GLU A 226 5.05 -15.78 -2.08
N VAL A 227 4.24 -15.50 -3.10
CA VAL A 227 4.20 -14.18 -3.77
C VAL A 227 3.79 -13.08 -2.78
N ASP A 228 2.83 -13.33 -1.89
CA ASP A 228 2.43 -12.38 -0.85
C ASP A 228 3.56 -12.13 0.17
N ARG A 229 4.30 -13.16 0.58
CA ARG A 229 5.51 -13.00 1.44
C ARG A 229 6.62 -12.21 0.74
N GLN A 230 6.84 -12.47 -0.55
CA GLN A 230 7.84 -11.75 -1.34
C GLN A 230 7.42 -10.29 -1.56
N ALA A 231 6.14 -10.03 -1.83
CA ALA A 231 5.60 -8.67 -1.93
C ALA A 231 5.69 -7.90 -0.59
N ALA A 232 5.44 -8.56 0.54
CA ALA A 232 5.65 -7.96 1.86
C ALA A 232 7.13 -7.64 2.13
N THR A 233 8.03 -8.55 1.75
CA THR A 233 9.49 -8.34 1.84
C THR A 233 9.96 -7.17 0.96
N LEU A 234 9.46 -7.07 -0.29
CA LEU A 234 9.77 -5.97 -1.20
C LEU A 234 9.27 -4.61 -0.67
N ARG A 235 8.04 -4.54 -0.15
CA ARG A 235 7.52 -3.32 0.50
C ARG A 235 8.38 -2.88 1.69
N ARG A 236 8.82 -3.84 2.51
CA ARG A 236 9.72 -3.57 3.63
C ARG A 236 11.08 -3.04 3.15
N LEU A 237 11.67 -3.65 2.13
CA LEU A 237 12.93 -3.18 1.54
C LEU A 237 12.79 -1.79 0.93
N GLN A 238 11.65 -1.46 0.30
CA GLN A 238 11.35 -0.10 -0.15
C GLN A 238 11.31 0.90 1.01
N GLN A 239 10.62 0.58 2.11
CA GLN A 239 10.59 1.42 3.32
C GLN A 239 11.98 1.60 3.97
N GLU A 240 12.81 0.55 3.97
CA GLU A 240 14.19 0.61 4.45
C GLU A 240 15.07 1.49 3.52
N ILE A 241 14.86 1.45 2.19
CA ILE A 241 15.51 2.33 1.21
C ILE A 241 15.03 3.79 1.34
N GLU A 242 13.73 4.03 1.50
CA GLU A 242 13.16 5.37 1.74
C GLU A 242 13.73 5.98 3.03
N THR A 243 13.81 5.19 4.10
CA THR A 243 14.42 5.59 5.38
C THR A 243 15.92 5.89 5.22
N ALA A 244 16.65 5.08 4.44
CA ALA A 244 18.06 5.30 4.16
C ALA A 244 18.30 6.57 3.33
N ASN A 245 17.46 6.82 2.31
CA ASN A 245 17.51 8.03 1.49
C ASN A 245 17.15 9.29 2.30
N ALA A 246 16.17 9.22 3.19
CA ALA A 246 15.85 10.31 4.11
C ALA A 246 17.03 10.64 5.03
N ARG A 247 17.63 9.62 5.68
CA ARG A 247 18.83 9.78 6.51
C ARG A 247 20.00 10.37 5.72
N ARG A 248 20.23 9.88 4.49
CA ARG A 248 21.25 10.44 3.61
C ARG A 248 20.95 11.92 3.30
N SER A 249 19.72 12.29 2.99
CA SER A 249 19.35 13.69 2.74
C SER A 249 19.56 14.58 3.97
N THR A 250 19.41 14.05 5.18
CA THR A 250 19.79 14.75 6.43
C THR A 250 21.30 14.93 6.53
N LEU A 251 22.07 13.87 6.29
CA LEU A 251 23.55 13.93 6.33
C LEU A 251 24.12 14.84 5.23
N ASP A 252 23.59 14.81 4.01
CA ASP A 252 23.99 15.68 2.90
C ASP A 252 23.72 17.17 3.28
N ALA A 253 22.65 17.46 4.02
CA ALA A 253 22.35 18.80 4.54
C ALA A 253 23.21 19.20 5.76
N GLU A 254 23.53 18.26 6.65
CA GLU A 254 24.48 18.49 7.75
C GLU A 254 25.90 18.78 7.22
N ILE A 255 26.33 18.07 6.18
CA ILE A 255 27.60 18.30 5.48
C ILE A 255 27.62 19.69 4.84
N ALA A 256 26.53 20.12 4.20
CA ALA A 256 26.41 21.47 3.65
C ALA A 256 26.52 22.54 4.75
N LEU A 257 25.79 22.39 5.85
CA LEU A 257 25.85 23.31 7.01
C LEU A 257 27.24 23.35 7.66
N LEU A 258 27.95 22.22 7.72
CA LEU A 258 29.33 22.16 8.20
C LEU A 258 30.31 22.83 7.22
N GLY A 259 30.07 22.71 5.91
CA GLY A 259 30.82 23.42 4.87
C GLY A 259 30.65 24.94 4.96
N ASP A 260 29.40 25.42 5.13
CA ASP A 260 29.11 26.85 5.34
C ASP A 260 29.79 27.39 6.60
N ARG A 261 29.72 26.64 7.72
CA ARG A 261 30.40 26.99 8.98
C ARG A 261 31.92 26.99 8.85
N LEU A 262 32.49 26.06 8.09
CA LEU A 262 33.93 26.04 7.81
C LEU A 262 34.33 27.26 6.98
N GLY A 263 33.58 27.58 5.92
CA GLY A 263 33.81 28.78 5.10
C GLY A 263 33.61 30.09 5.88
N GLU A 264 32.69 30.13 6.85
CA GLU A 264 32.57 31.26 7.78
C GLU A 264 33.78 31.33 8.73
N ALA A 265 34.19 30.23 9.33
CA ALA A 265 35.38 30.17 10.19
C ALA A 265 36.64 30.62 9.43
N GLU A 266 36.87 30.13 8.21
CA GLU A 266 37.97 30.55 7.33
C GLU A 266 37.94 32.05 7.05
N ARG A 267 36.77 32.65 6.78
CA ARG A 267 36.62 34.10 6.64
C ARG A 267 37.00 34.83 7.94
N THR A 268 36.53 34.37 9.11
CA THR A 268 36.90 35.01 10.40
C THR A 268 38.39 34.90 10.71
N VAL A 269 39.05 33.82 10.30
CA VAL A 269 40.51 33.64 10.43
C VAL A 269 41.27 34.54 9.45
N ALA A 270 40.79 34.68 8.21
CA ALA A 270 41.34 35.59 7.21
C ALA A 270 41.21 37.07 7.64
N ASP A 271 40.02 37.48 8.10
CA ASP A 271 39.77 38.80 8.70
C ASP A 271 40.64 39.02 9.93
N GLY A 272 40.75 38.03 10.82
CA GLY A 272 41.61 38.08 11.99
C GLY A 272 43.10 38.17 11.65
N ALA A 273 43.54 37.62 10.50
CA ALA A 273 44.89 37.77 9.98
C ALA A 273 45.09 39.15 9.32
N ALA A 274 44.10 39.68 8.59
CA ALA A 274 44.14 41.01 8.01
C ALA A 274 44.19 42.11 9.10
N ARG A 275 43.35 41.99 10.15
CA ARG A 275 43.37 42.88 11.33
C ARG A 275 44.69 42.83 12.09
N ARG A 276 45.31 41.65 12.23
CA ARG A 276 46.66 41.51 12.81
C ARG A 276 47.72 42.23 11.98
N ARG A 277 47.77 42.01 10.66
CA ARG A 277 48.68 42.72 9.75
C ARG A 277 48.49 44.25 9.78
N ALA A 278 47.25 44.72 9.88
CA ALA A 278 46.95 46.13 10.03
C ALA A 278 47.50 46.70 11.36
N ALA A 279 47.22 46.03 12.48
CA ALA A 279 47.74 46.42 13.80
C ALA A 279 49.28 46.34 13.88
N GLU A 280 49.90 45.35 13.22
CA GLU A 280 51.35 45.22 13.07
C GLU A 280 51.94 46.40 12.27
N ALA A 281 51.28 46.83 11.19
CA ALA A 281 51.68 48.00 10.39
C ALA A 281 51.48 49.32 11.14
N GLU A 282 50.39 49.47 11.91
CA GLU A 282 50.16 50.61 12.80
C GLU A 282 51.22 50.67 13.91
N LEU A 283 51.54 49.54 14.53
CA LEU A 283 52.57 49.44 15.58
C LEU A 283 53.98 49.70 15.03
N ALA A 284 54.29 49.23 13.81
CA ALA A 284 55.51 49.57 13.10
C ALA A 284 55.59 51.09 12.79
N THR A 285 54.47 51.70 12.38
CA THR A 285 54.38 53.14 12.10
C THR A 285 54.55 53.97 13.38
N LEU A 286 53.90 53.58 14.48
CA LEU A 286 54.08 54.16 15.81
C LEU A 286 55.53 54.01 16.31
N THR A 287 56.15 52.86 16.10
CA THR A 287 57.55 52.60 16.47
C THR A 287 58.51 53.45 15.65
N ALA A 288 58.28 53.58 14.34
CA ALA A 288 59.07 54.43 13.46
C ALA A 288 58.93 55.92 13.84
N ARG A 289 57.72 56.37 14.17
CA ARG A 289 57.46 57.72 14.69
C ARG A 289 58.17 57.96 16.02
N MET A 290 58.01 57.08 16.99
CA MET A 290 58.71 57.17 18.29
C MET A 290 60.24 57.18 18.11
N GLN A 291 60.79 56.41 17.16
CA GLN A 291 62.22 56.47 16.83
C GLN A 291 62.63 57.81 16.18
N ALA A 292 61.77 58.41 15.35
CA ALA A 292 62.00 59.74 14.79
C ALA A 292 61.95 60.82 15.89
N ASP A 293 60.96 60.75 16.77
CA ASP A 293 60.80 61.66 17.92
C ASP A 293 62.00 61.55 18.88
N ILE A 294 62.51 60.33 19.15
CA ILE A 294 63.74 60.09 19.93
C ILE A 294 64.98 60.66 19.22
N ARG A 295 65.05 60.61 17.89
CA ARG A 295 66.15 61.22 17.12
C ARG A 295 66.07 62.75 17.17
N ALA A 296 64.88 63.33 17.03
CA ALA A 296 64.64 64.77 17.16
C ALA A 296 65.04 65.26 18.55
N ALA A 297 64.53 64.64 19.62
CA ALA A 297 64.89 64.97 21.00
C ALA A 297 66.38 64.80 21.31
N ARG A 298 67.10 63.89 20.62
CA ARG A 298 68.57 63.79 20.71
C ARG A 298 69.28 64.95 20.01
N VAL A 299 68.77 65.42 18.87
CA VAL A 299 69.29 66.61 18.16
C VAL A 299 69.02 67.88 18.96
N GLU A 300 67.81 68.05 19.51
CA GLU A 300 67.48 69.16 20.43
C GLU A 300 68.36 69.13 21.67
N ARG A 301 68.58 67.97 22.29
CA ARG A 301 69.48 67.83 23.43
C ARG A 301 70.96 68.08 23.09
N ALA A 302 71.39 67.78 21.86
CA ALA A 302 72.71 68.15 21.37
C ALA A 302 72.84 69.67 21.18
N ALA A 303 71.86 70.31 20.53
CA ALA A 303 71.81 71.76 20.36
C ALA A 303 71.76 72.51 21.71
N LEU A 304 71.00 72.02 22.69
CA LEU A 304 71.02 72.54 24.07
C LEU A 304 72.38 72.28 24.77
N GLY A 305 73.10 71.22 24.40
CA GLY A 305 74.49 71.00 24.81
C GLY A 305 75.43 72.05 24.22
N ASP A 306 75.34 72.29 22.91
CA ASP A 306 76.12 73.31 22.21
C ASP A 306 75.80 74.73 22.72
N ASP A 307 74.53 75.04 22.99
CA ASP A 307 74.09 76.31 23.59
C ASP A 307 74.60 76.47 25.03
N THR A 308 74.53 75.43 25.87
CA THR A 308 75.09 75.51 27.23
C THR A 308 76.61 75.62 27.22
N GLN A 309 77.30 74.99 26.26
CA GLN A 309 78.73 75.17 26.03
C GLN A 309 79.06 76.58 25.50
N ALA A 310 78.24 77.15 24.61
CA ALA A 310 78.38 78.53 24.13
C ALA A 310 78.11 79.55 25.24
N VAL A 311 77.14 79.30 26.12
CA VAL A 311 76.88 80.10 27.33
C VAL A 311 78.04 79.98 28.32
N ALA A 312 78.61 78.79 28.54
CA ALA A 312 79.80 78.62 29.38
C ALA A 312 81.03 79.33 28.79
N MET A 313 81.20 79.35 27.47
CA MET A 313 82.25 80.11 26.79
C MET A 313 82.01 81.62 26.87
N ARG A 314 80.76 82.09 26.78
CA ARG A 314 80.38 83.49 27.02
C ARG A 314 80.61 83.90 28.48
N LEU A 315 80.29 83.04 29.45
CA LEU A 315 80.61 83.25 30.87
C LEU A 315 82.12 83.39 31.07
N ARG A 316 82.94 82.48 30.55
CA ARG A 316 84.41 82.60 30.59
C ARG A 316 84.95 83.86 29.91
N ALA A 317 84.33 84.29 28.80
CA ALA A 317 84.68 85.54 28.14
C ALA A 317 84.34 86.76 29.02
N LEU A 318 83.16 86.77 29.65
CA LEU A 318 82.71 87.81 30.59
C LEU A 318 83.52 87.81 31.89
N GLU A 319 83.94 86.64 32.40
CA GLU A 319 84.86 86.50 33.53
C GLU A 319 86.25 87.05 33.17
N ALA A 320 86.74 86.79 31.95
CA ALA A 320 87.99 87.37 31.46
C ALA A 320 87.86 88.89 31.18
N GLU A 321 86.68 89.40 30.81
CA GLU A 321 86.40 90.84 30.70
C GLU A 321 86.28 91.50 32.08
N ALA A 322 85.64 90.84 33.05
CA ALA A 322 85.59 91.27 34.44
C ALA A 322 86.99 91.29 35.06
N GLY A 323 87.82 90.26 34.85
CA GLY A 323 89.23 90.26 35.26
C GLY A 323 90.03 91.39 34.60
N ARG A 324 89.84 91.63 33.31
CA ARG A 324 90.45 92.78 32.60
C ARG A 324 89.92 94.14 33.09
N ALA A 325 88.68 94.21 33.58
CA ALA A 325 88.10 95.39 34.19
C ALA A 325 88.61 95.62 35.62
N VAL A 326 88.74 94.57 36.44
CA VAL A 326 89.38 94.61 37.76
C VAL A 326 90.83 95.07 37.61
N SER A 327 91.64 94.41 36.76
CA SER A 327 93.00 94.87 36.48
C SER A 327 93.11 96.14 35.63
N ARG A 328 91.99 96.79 35.29
CA ARG A 328 91.95 98.19 34.83
C ARG A 328 91.63 99.13 35.99
N LEU A 329 90.73 98.76 36.89
CA LEU A 329 90.42 99.49 38.13
C LEU A 329 91.62 99.49 39.08
N GLU A 330 92.36 98.39 39.23
CA GLU A 330 93.62 98.32 39.99
C GLU A 330 94.67 99.27 39.42
N ARG A 331 94.82 99.33 38.09
CA ARG A 331 95.72 100.29 37.43
C ARG A 331 95.25 101.75 37.53
N LEU A 332 93.94 101.99 37.57
CA LEU A 332 93.38 103.32 37.81
C LEU A 332 93.51 103.74 39.28
N ALA A 333 93.42 102.81 40.24
CA ALA A 333 93.66 103.06 41.66
C ALA A 333 95.15 103.32 41.94
N ALA A 334 96.05 102.55 41.34
CA ALA A 334 97.49 102.82 41.37
C ALA A 334 97.83 104.17 40.72
N GLY A 335 97.22 104.48 39.57
CA GLY A 335 97.36 105.80 38.92
C GLY A 335 96.77 106.96 39.74
N ALA A 336 95.69 106.74 40.49
CA ALA A 336 95.13 107.73 41.40
C ALA A 336 96.06 107.98 42.61
N ALA A 337 96.56 106.93 43.25
CA ALA A 337 97.53 107.05 44.34
C ALA A 337 98.83 107.74 43.90
N GLN A 338 99.30 107.46 42.68
CA GLN A 338 100.45 108.16 42.10
C GLN A 338 100.13 109.62 41.79
N ALA A 339 98.95 109.94 41.24
CA ALA A 339 98.53 111.31 40.99
C ALA A 339 98.31 112.13 42.29
N GLU A 340 97.90 111.48 43.39
CA GLU A 340 97.82 112.12 44.71
C GLU A 340 99.21 112.41 45.28
N ALA A 341 100.17 111.51 45.15
CA ALA A 341 101.57 111.75 45.51
C ALA A 341 102.19 112.90 44.69
N GLU A 342 102.00 112.89 43.36
CA GLU A 342 102.43 113.98 42.47
C GLU A 342 101.72 115.31 42.81
N ALA A 343 100.47 115.28 43.29
CA ALA A 343 99.75 116.47 43.73
C ALA A 343 100.24 117.03 45.08
N GLU A 344 100.65 116.18 46.03
CA GLU A 344 101.30 116.63 47.28
C GLU A 344 102.70 117.19 47.01
N GLU A 345 103.50 116.53 46.15
CA GLU A 345 104.81 117.04 45.75
C GLU A 345 104.69 118.38 45.00
N ALA A 346 103.69 118.54 44.12
CA ALA A 346 103.38 119.80 43.46
C ALA A 346 102.93 120.91 44.43
N ARG A 347 102.20 120.59 45.51
CA ARG A 347 101.88 121.55 46.58
C ARG A 347 103.15 121.97 47.33
N ALA A 348 103.95 121.00 47.78
CA ALA A 348 105.22 121.26 48.45
C ALA A 348 106.23 122.01 47.57
N ALA A 349 106.16 121.90 46.24
CA ALA A 349 106.93 122.71 45.29
C ALA A 349 106.37 124.14 45.19
N ARG A 350 105.05 124.31 45.21
CA ARG A 350 104.36 125.61 45.14
C ARG A 350 104.60 126.46 46.39
N ASP A 351 104.57 125.85 47.57
CA ASP A 351 104.84 126.53 48.84
C ASP A 351 106.32 126.92 48.98
N ARG A 352 107.24 126.14 48.38
CA ARG A 352 108.65 126.53 48.23
C ARG A 352 108.87 127.61 47.17
N ALA A 353 107.91 127.87 46.28
CA ALA A 353 107.96 128.94 45.28
C ALA A 353 107.34 130.26 45.77
N THR A 354 106.31 130.22 46.63
CA THR A 354 105.78 131.43 47.30
C THR A 354 106.80 131.99 48.29
N LEU A 355 107.42 131.15 49.12
CA LEU A 355 108.43 131.59 50.09
C LEU A 355 109.61 132.33 49.39
N LYS A 356 110.11 131.78 48.28
CA LYS A 356 111.13 132.42 47.43
C LYS A 356 110.66 133.68 46.71
N ARG A 357 109.34 133.83 46.47
CA ARG A 357 108.77 135.05 45.91
C ARG A 357 108.73 136.15 46.97
N ASP A 358 108.38 135.84 48.20
CA ASP A 358 108.33 136.82 49.29
C ASP A 358 109.74 137.29 49.69
N GLU A 359 110.74 136.38 49.64
CA GLU A 359 112.17 136.72 49.69
C GLU A 359 112.60 137.66 48.55
N ALA A 360 112.11 137.43 47.32
CA ALA A 360 112.42 138.28 46.17
C ALA A 360 111.73 139.66 46.23
N GLU A 361 110.47 139.74 46.67
CA GLU A 361 109.74 141.01 46.79
C GLU A 361 110.31 141.87 47.95
N THR A 362 110.74 141.25 49.06
CA THR A 362 111.46 141.95 50.14
C THR A 362 112.85 142.43 49.69
N ALA A 363 113.60 141.61 48.93
CA ALA A 363 114.88 142.04 48.33
C ALA A 363 114.68 143.22 47.36
N LEU A 364 113.65 143.19 46.51
CA LEU A 364 113.30 144.28 45.60
C LEU A 364 112.87 145.57 46.32
N ALA A 365 112.24 145.48 47.49
CA ALA A 365 111.93 146.64 48.32
C ALA A 365 113.21 147.30 48.85
N VAL A 366 114.20 146.51 49.32
CA VAL A 366 115.51 147.02 49.75
C VAL A 366 116.27 147.66 48.58
N ILE A 367 116.29 147.02 47.41
CA ILE A 367 116.95 147.56 46.20
C ILE A 367 116.30 148.87 45.74
N ARG A 368 114.96 148.96 45.73
CA ARG A 368 114.25 150.21 45.38
C ARG A 368 114.60 151.37 46.31
N LYS A 369 114.67 151.12 47.63
CA LYS A 369 115.07 152.13 48.60
C LYS A 369 116.50 152.63 48.32
N ARG A 370 117.43 151.70 48.09
CA ARG A 370 118.84 152.01 47.77
C ARG A 370 118.97 152.83 46.48
N MET A 371 118.25 152.46 45.43
CA MET A 371 118.22 153.23 44.18
C MET A 371 117.61 154.63 44.35
N GLN A 372 116.59 154.81 45.21
CA GLN A 372 116.04 156.14 45.48
C GLN A 372 117.04 157.02 46.23
N GLU A 373 117.83 156.46 47.14
CA GLU A 373 118.93 157.13 47.83
C GLU A 373 120.08 157.49 46.86
N GLU A 374 120.49 156.57 45.99
CA GLU A 374 121.51 156.80 44.94
C GLU A 374 121.07 157.81 43.87
N VAL A 375 119.78 157.83 43.48
CA VAL A 375 119.23 158.83 42.55
C VAL A 375 119.19 160.21 43.20
N ALA A 376 118.78 160.30 44.47
CA ALA A 376 118.83 161.56 45.21
C ALA A 376 120.28 162.08 45.35
N GLU A 377 121.26 161.19 45.54
CA GLU A 377 122.66 161.59 45.62
C GLU A 377 123.28 161.94 44.26
N THR A 378 123.00 161.18 43.20
CA THR A 378 123.47 161.51 41.84
C THR A 378 122.84 162.78 41.29
N LEU A 379 121.62 163.14 41.67
CA LEU A 379 121.05 164.47 41.37
C LEU A 379 121.81 165.61 42.07
N ARG A 380 122.24 165.42 43.33
CA ARG A 380 123.10 166.39 44.04
C ARG A 380 124.49 166.48 43.42
N ARG A 381 125.11 165.35 43.07
CA ARG A 381 126.42 165.29 42.40
C ARG A 381 126.34 165.94 41.00
N ASN A 382 125.28 165.69 40.24
CA ASN A 382 125.04 166.33 38.95
C ASN A 382 124.84 167.85 39.09
N ALA A 383 124.14 168.36 40.09
CA ALA A 383 124.03 169.81 40.31
C ALA A 383 125.43 170.48 40.48
N VAL A 384 126.38 169.79 41.10
CA VAL A 384 127.78 170.24 41.22
C VAL A 384 128.54 170.10 39.89
N VAL A 385 128.36 169.01 39.15
CA VAL A 385 128.99 168.81 37.82
C VAL A 385 128.48 169.82 36.79
N THR A 386 127.18 170.18 36.80
CA THR A 386 126.61 171.21 35.92
C THR A 386 127.20 172.59 36.22
N ALA A 387 127.42 172.93 37.50
CA ALA A 387 128.13 174.16 37.87
C ALA A 387 129.57 174.18 37.33
N GLN A 388 130.24 173.03 37.31
CA GLN A 388 131.60 172.89 36.77
C GLN A 388 131.64 172.90 35.24
N LEU A 389 130.63 172.36 34.55
CA LEU A 389 130.58 172.34 33.08
C LEU A 389 130.45 173.73 32.46
N MET A 390 129.70 174.65 33.07
CA MET A 390 129.64 176.04 32.55
C MET A 390 130.97 176.77 32.73
N ALA A 391 131.57 176.71 33.92
CA ALA A 391 132.90 177.28 34.16
C ALA A 391 134.01 176.63 33.31
N ASN A 392 133.84 175.36 32.92
CA ASN A 392 134.76 174.68 32.01
C ASN A 392 134.46 174.94 30.53
N ALA A 393 133.26 175.38 30.13
CA ALA A 393 132.98 175.78 28.76
C ALA A 393 133.80 177.03 28.37
N ASP A 394 133.82 178.03 29.26
CA ASP A 394 134.64 179.24 29.10
C ASP A 394 136.14 178.89 29.03
N ARG A 395 136.59 177.96 29.90
CA ARG A 395 137.96 177.44 29.86
C ARG A 395 138.25 176.61 28.60
N LEU A 396 137.28 175.93 28.01
CA LEU A 396 137.49 175.11 26.79
C LEU A 396 137.59 175.97 25.52
N VAL A 397 137.00 177.17 25.50
CA VAL A 397 137.32 178.17 24.46
C VAL A 397 138.78 178.61 24.58
N ALA A 398 139.25 178.93 25.79
CA ALA A 398 140.65 179.28 26.04
C ALA A 398 141.63 178.12 25.79
N LEU A 399 141.28 176.89 26.17
CA LEU A 399 142.15 175.71 26.04
C LEU A 399 142.16 175.11 24.63
N ARG A 400 141.14 175.33 23.78
CA ARG A 400 141.23 174.96 22.36
C ARG A 400 142.28 175.77 21.59
N ALA A 401 142.66 176.95 22.09
CA ALA A 401 143.83 177.67 21.58
C ALA A 401 145.17 177.06 22.03
N ALA A 402 145.18 176.19 23.06
CA ALA A 402 146.39 175.60 23.64
C ALA A 402 146.58 174.11 23.30
N VAL A 403 145.51 173.33 23.15
CA VAL A 403 145.56 171.85 22.99
C VAL A 403 145.64 171.42 21.52
N ALA A 404 146.12 172.30 20.64
CA ALA A 404 146.68 171.92 19.33
C ALA A 404 148.09 171.29 19.43
N ALA A 405 148.56 170.94 20.65
CA ALA A 405 149.98 170.71 20.96
C ALA A 405 150.39 169.25 21.31
N GLN A 406 149.55 168.46 21.99
CA GLN A 406 149.81 167.08 22.45
C GLN A 406 148.47 166.34 22.72
N SER A 407 148.19 165.03 22.52
CA SER A 407 148.92 163.75 22.36
C SER A 407 149.08 162.87 23.62
N ALA A 408 148.53 161.61 23.60
CA ALA A 408 149.04 160.33 24.20
C ALA A 408 148.03 159.40 24.99
N ALA A 409 148.15 158.06 24.81
CA ALA A 409 147.79 156.90 25.70
C ALA A 409 146.31 156.66 26.18
N ALA A 410 145.88 155.59 26.91
CA ALA A 410 145.98 154.08 26.91
C ALA A 410 145.20 153.48 28.16
N ALA A 411 144.86 152.18 28.42
CA ALA A 411 144.48 150.93 27.70
C ALA A 411 144.04 149.78 28.71
N ALA A 412 143.70 148.54 28.26
CA ALA A 412 143.73 147.19 28.95
C ALA A 412 142.43 146.39 29.43
N PRO A 413 142.48 145.02 29.69
CA PRO A 413 141.32 144.08 29.96
C PRO A 413 141.48 142.93 31.08
N ALA A 414 140.57 141.89 31.20
CA ALA A 414 140.73 140.42 31.65
C ALA A 414 139.61 139.69 32.59
N PRO A 415 139.72 138.46 33.25
CA PRO A 415 138.77 137.25 33.08
C PRO A 415 138.41 136.20 34.26
N SER A 416 137.71 135.03 33.98
CA SER A 416 137.62 133.62 34.66
C SER A 416 136.71 133.27 35.93
N ALA A 417 136.35 132.00 36.40
CA ALA A 417 136.02 130.59 35.91
C ALA A 417 135.57 129.48 37.00
N ASP A 418 134.98 128.29 36.60
CA ASP A 418 134.93 126.85 37.22
C ASP A 418 133.96 126.32 38.39
N PRO A 419 133.86 125.01 38.88
CA PRO A 419 133.28 123.69 38.33
C PRO A 419 132.51 122.62 39.29
N ALA A 420 132.16 121.33 38.85
CA ALA A 420 131.76 120.01 39.57
C ALA A 420 130.23 119.47 39.66
N ALA A 421 129.72 118.20 39.95
CA ALA A 421 130.06 116.69 39.89
C ALA A 421 128.81 115.63 40.07
N PRO A 422 128.79 114.33 40.61
CA PRO A 422 127.98 113.12 40.09
C PRO A 422 127.25 111.99 41.02
N ASP A 423 126.73 110.84 40.46
CA ASP A 423 126.46 109.39 40.94
C ASP A 423 125.20 108.88 41.82
N LEU A 424 124.68 107.59 42.03
CA LEU A 424 124.63 106.16 41.43
C LEU A 424 123.67 105.05 42.13
N SER A 425 123.36 103.86 41.49
CA SER A 425 123.06 102.40 42.00
C SER A 425 121.63 101.65 42.20
N PRO A 426 121.51 100.24 42.24
CA PRO A 426 120.25 99.39 41.96
C PRO A 426 119.91 97.98 42.69
N ALA A 427 118.81 97.21 42.30
CA ALA A 427 118.62 95.67 42.17
C ALA A 427 117.59 94.73 42.98
N ALA A 428 117.14 93.55 42.38
CA ALA A 428 116.76 92.16 42.94
C ALA A 428 115.26 91.54 43.08
N PRO A 429 115.00 90.17 43.21
CA PRO A 429 113.71 89.42 42.86
C PRO A 429 113.13 88.20 43.73
N ALA A 430 112.11 87.41 43.23
CA ALA A 430 111.64 85.95 43.50
C ALA A 430 110.47 85.60 44.54
N ALA A 431 109.76 84.41 44.63
CA ALA A 431 109.24 83.29 43.74
C ALA A 431 108.39 82.12 44.46
N ALA A 432 107.65 81.21 43.71
CA ALA A 432 107.19 79.77 44.01
C ALA A 432 105.77 79.41 44.68
N PRO A 433 105.38 78.12 45.06
CA PRO A 433 104.75 77.00 44.24
C PRO A 433 103.62 76.04 44.85
N ALA A 434 103.22 74.93 44.13
CA ALA A 434 102.72 73.56 44.57
C ALA A 434 101.19 73.23 44.84
N SER A 435 100.66 71.96 45.01
CA SER A 435 100.83 70.60 44.36
C SER A 435 99.94 69.43 44.98
N ARG A 436 99.51 68.40 44.19
CA ARG A 436 99.07 66.97 44.55
C ARG A 436 97.80 66.74 45.45
N ALA A 437 97.16 65.56 45.67
CA ALA A 437 97.07 64.15 45.14
C ALA A 437 95.86 63.39 45.81
N ALA A 438 95.79 62.03 45.91
CA ALA A 438 95.10 61.07 45.02
C ALA A 438 94.73 59.70 45.72
N ALA A 439 93.78 58.91 45.18
CA ALA A 439 93.44 57.48 45.51
C ALA A 439 92.80 57.17 46.91
N PRO A 440 92.26 55.95 47.24
CA PRO A 440 92.22 54.65 46.52
C PRO A 440 90.82 53.94 46.44
N VAL A 441 90.78 52.63 46.09
CA VAL A 441 89.60 51.76 45.81
C VAL A 441 89.81 50.32 46.40
N PRO A 442 88.77 49.58 46.85
CA PRO A 442 88.88 48.21 47.42
C PRO A 442 88.55 47.04 46.45
N GLU A 443 88.74 45.80 46.94
CA GLU A 443 88.73 44.52 46.21
C GLU A 443 87.37 43.76 46.18
N PRO A 444 87.16 42.75 45.31
CA PRO A 444 85.89 42.02 45.18
C PRO A 444 85.76 40.75 46.06
N GLU A 445 84.54 40.45 46.48
CA GLU A 445 84.18 39.28 47.30
C GLU A 445 83.91 38.00 46.48
N SER A 446 83.82 36.87 47.19
CA SER A 446 83.50 35.54 46.65
C SER A 446 82.05 35.42 46.17
N VAL A 447 81.85 34.76 45.02
CA VAL A 447 80.55 34.71 44.31
C VAL A 447 79.48 33.85 45.02
N PRO A 448 79.78 32.65 45.56
CA PRO A 448 78.80 31.85 46.30
C PRO A 448 78.13 32.61 47.45
N ASP A 449 78.90 33.35 48.25
CA ASP A 449 78.41 34.04 49.44
C ASP A 449 77.38 35.13 49.10
N ARG A 450 77.58 35.81 47.95
CA ARG A 450 76.61 36.79 47.42
C ARG A 450 75.30 36.15 46.97
N ILE A 451 75.32 34.92 46.46
CA ILE A 451 74.10 34.20 46.05
C ILE A 451 73.25 33.86 47.27
N ASP A 452 73.85 33.34 48.34
CA ASP A 452 73.11 33.04 49.58
C ASP A 452 72.63 34.33 50.27
N ALA A 453 73.45 35.38 50.34
CA ALA A 453 73.04 36.69 50.88
C ALA A 453 71.87 37.32 50.09
N ALA A 454 71.87 37.23 48.77
CA ALA A 454 70.77 37.73 47.93
C ALA A 454 69.48 36.92 48.11
N LEU A 455 69.58 35.60 48.34
CA LEU A 455 68.43 34.76 48.67
C LEU A 455 67.88 35.06 50.07
N ASP A 456 68.73 35.36 51.04
CA ASP A 456 68.33 35.76 52.39
C ASP A 456 67.67 37.16 52.42
N ALA A 457 68.10 38.06 51.53
CA ALA A 457 67.49 39.39 51.36
C ALA A 457 66.19 39.39 50.53
N ALA A 458 65.98 38.42 49.64
CA ALA A 458 64.88 38.46 48.67
C ALA A 458 63.50 38.14 49.29
N PRO A 459 62.54 39.10 49.29
CA PRO A 459 61.27 38.93 49.98
C PRO A 459 60.37 37.90 49.28
N GLY A 460 59.61 37.15 50.09
CA GLY A 460 58.61 36.19 49.61
C GLY A 460 59.15 34.82 49.19
N LEU A 461 60.44 34.52 49.42
CA LEU A 461 60.96 33.15 49.32
C LEU A 461 60.50 32.30 50.51
N ALA A 462 60.43 30.98 50.29
CA ALA A 462 60.27 30.00 51.34
C ALA A 462 61.46 30.03 52.33
N ALA A 463 61.21 29.59 53.57
CA ALA A 463 62.17 29.66 54.67
C ALA A 463 63.50 28.95 54.37
N ALA A 464 64.57 29.37 55.05
CA ALA A 464 65.88 28.74 54.99
C ALA A 464 65.78 27.22 55.24
N GLY A 465 66.49 26.42 54.44
CA GLY A 465 66.42 24.95 54.49
C GLY A 465 65.26 24.30 53.74
N SER A 466 64.32 25.05 53.15
CA SER A 466 63.30 24.47 52.27
C SER A 466 63.89 23.95 50.95
N GLU A 467 63.43 22.79 50.49
CA GLU A 467 63.95 22.10 49.29
C GLU A 467 63.87 22.99 48.03
N ALA A 468 62.78 23.74 47.87
CA ALA A 468 62.60 24.67 46.76
C ALA A 468 63.61 25.84 46.78
N ARG A 469 64.00 26.33 47.98
CA ARG A 469 65.06 27.34 48.15
C ARG A 469 66.44 26.76 47.86
N ALA A 470 66.70 25.52 48.28
CA ALA A 470 67.94 24.81 47.97
C ALA A 470 68.08 24.55 46.46
N GLY A 471 67.01 24.14 45.78
CA GLY A 471 66.96 23.98 44.32
C GLY A 471 67.19 25.29 43.56
N LEU A 472 66.61 26.40 44.03
CA LEU A 472 66.87 27.75 43.50
C LEU A 472 68.34 28.14 43.67
N ALA A 473 68.91 27.95 44.87
CA ALA A 473 70.32 28.24 45.15
C ALA A 473 71.29 27.39 44.32
N ALA A 474 70.94 26.13 44.03
CA ALA A 474 71.72 25.27 43.16
C ALA A 474 71.70 25.76 41.70
N ARG A 475 70.52 26.14 41.16
CA ARG A 475 70.39 26.69 39.80
C ARG A 475 71.13 28.03 39.64
N LEU A 476 71.06 28.92 40.63
CA LEU A 476 71.79 30.20 40.63
C LEU A 476 73.32 29.99 40.67
N ARG A 477 73.83 29.08 41.51
CA ARG A 477 75.26 28.72 41.52
C ARG A 477 75.72 28.02 40.24
N ALA A 478 74.80 27.39 39.49
CA ALA A 478 75.05 26.84 38.17
C ALA A 478 74.96 27.88 37.03
N GLY A 479 74.77 29.17 37.34
CA GLY A 479 74.73 30.26 36.35
C GLY A 479 73.39 30.43 35.62
N VAL A 480 72.32 29.75 36.06
CA VAL A 480 70.98 29.92 35.47
C VAL A 480 70.43 31.29 35.84
N CYS A 481 69.90 32.03 34.86
CA CYS A 481 69.34 33.37 35.05
C CYS A 481 68.24 33.39 36.13
N PRO A 482 68.19 34.35 37.08
CA PRO A 482 67.23 34.33 38.18
C PRO A 482 65.75 34.29 37.77
N ALA A 483 65.40 34.79 36.58
CA ALA A 483 64.03 34.73 36.06
C ALA A 483 63.57 33.29 35.78
N ASP A 484 64.45 32.47 35.21
CA ASP A 484 64.16 31.10 34.84
C ASP A 484 64.44 30.15 36.01
N ALA A 485 65.51 30.38 36.77
CA ALA A 485 65.78 29.66 38.02
C ALA A 485 64.60 29.77 39.03
N LEU A 486 63.97 30.95 39.16
CA LEU A 486 62.73 31.10 39.93
C LEU A 486 61.55 30.32 39.32
N ARG A 487 61.36 30.39 37.99
CA ARG A 487 60.25 29.71 37.30
C ARG A 487 60.36 28.19 37.46
N GLU A 488 61.56 27.63 37.34
CA GLU A 488 61.79 26.20 37.44
C GLU A 488 61.81 25.68 38.89
N ALA A 489 62.29 26.47 39.86
CA ALA A 489 62.36 26.04 41.26
C ALA A 489 61.05 26.25 42.04
N LEU A 490 60.22 27.23 41.65
CA LEU A 490 59.00 27.62 42.38
C LEU A 490 57.71 27.51 41.55
N GLY A 491 57.79 27.22 40.24
CA GLY A 491 56.64 27.17 39.32
C GLY A 491 56.03 28.54 38.98
N ALA A 492 56.14 29.53 39.88
CA ALA A 492 55.63 30.88 39.71
C ALA A 492 56.69 31.93 40.05
N VAL A 493 56.82 32.96 39.22
CA VAL A 493 57.82 34.03 39.38
C VAL A 493 57.21 35.19 40.20
N ASN A 494 57.55 35.28 41.48
CA ASN A 494 57.23 36.47 42.27
C ASN A 494 58.10 37.65 41.77
N ARG A 495 57.42 38.67 41.23
CA ARG A 495 58.06 39.85 40.61
C ARG A 495 58.90 40.67 41.60
N GLN A 496 58.55 40.70 42.88
CA GLN A 496 59.35 41.41 43.89
C GLN A 496 60.65 40.67 44.19
N THR A 497 60.57 39.35 44.36
CA THR A 497 61.72 38.46 44.56
C THR A 497 62.69 38.54 43.38
N LEU A 498 62.18 38.47 42.14
CA LEU A 498 62.98 38.59 40.92
C LEU A 498 63.70 39.94 40.83
N VAL A 499 63.03 41.04 41.16
CA VAL A 499 63.64 42.38 41.12
C VAL A 499 64.74 42.54 42.17
N SER A 500 64.61 41.95 43.36
CA SER A 500 65.73 41.93 44.32
C SER A 500 66.89 41.10 43.79
N LEU A 501 66.66 39.86 43.34
CA LEU A 501 67.75 39.01 42.83
C LEU A 501 68.47 39.63 41.62
N ILE A 502 67.78 40.31 40.70
CA ILE A 502 68.43 41.04 39.59
C ILE A 502 69.19 42.28 40.08
N ARG A 503 68.71 42.98 41.12
CA ARG A 503 69.44 44.12 41.70
C ARG A 503 70.71 43.66 42.43
N ASP A 504 70.63 42.54 43.13
CA ASP A 504 71.64 42.09 44.09
C ASP A 504 72.69 41.13 43.46
N LEU A 505 72.32 40.42 42.38
CA LEU A 505 73.22 39.54 41.60
C LEU A 505 73.55 40.08 40.20
N GLY A 506 72.89 41.16 39.76
CA GLY A 506 73.04 41.75 38.44
C GLY A 506 72.05 41.22 37.38
N PRO A 507 71.92 41.91 36.24
CA PRO A 507 71.16 41.43 35.10
C PRO A 507 71.89 40.28 34.39
N CYS A 508 71.12 39.35 33.82
CA CYS A 508 71.67 38.26 33.00
C CYS A 508 72.18 38.82 31.67
N GLU A 509 73.49 39.05 31.54
CA GLU A 509 74.10 39.35 30.26
C GLU A 509 74.01 38.11 29.35
N GLY A 510 73.37 38.27 28.19
CA GLY A 510 72.73 37.16 27.48
C GLY A 510 73.69 36.18 26.82
N GLY A 511 73.79 34.96 27.37
CA GLY A 511 74.26 33.78 26.64
C GLY A 511 73.21 33.34 25.60
N ALA A 512 73.63 33.12 24.36
CA ALA A 512 72.74 32.77 23.26
C ALA A 512 72.89 31.30 22.83
N ALA A 513 71.76 30.67 22.48
CA ALA A 513 71.59 29.27 22.06
C ALA A 513 71.91 28.23 23.17
N GLN A 514 71.17 27.12 23.30
CA GLN A 514 70.32 26.42 22.31
C GLN A 514 68.92 26.09 22.86
#